data_AF-A0A931VTD5-F1
#
_entry.id   AF-A0A931VTD5-F1
#
_cell.length_a   1.000
_cell.length_b   1.000
_cell.length_c   1.000
_cell.angle_alpha   90.00
_cell.angle_beta   90.00
_cell.angle_gamma   90.00
#
_symmetry.space_group_name_H-M   'P 1'
#
loop_
_entity.id
_entity.type
_entity.pdbx_description
1 polymer ?
#
loop_
_entity_poly.entity_id
_entity_poly.type
_entity_poly.pdbx_seq_one_letter_code
_entity_poly.pdbx_strand_id
1 'polypeptide(L)' 'MASNPEDKMADVKHLISLGKEKGFLTYEELNDGLPPEIVSSEQIDSIMSMFGEMDIDIVEGPPEGFGRVPP' A
#
# COMPACT_ATOMS: atom_id res chain seq x y z
N MET A 1 -14.25 -10.72 -16.20
CA MET A 1 -13.19 -9.77 -16.56
C MET A 1 -11.85 -10.45 -16.32
N ALA A 2 -10.96 -10.45 -17.30
CA ALA A 2 -9.61 -10.98 -17.16
C ALA A 2 -8.73 -9.90 -16.50
N SER A 3 -8.06 -10.24 -15.41
CA SER A 3 -7.00 -9.41 -14.83
C SER A 3 -5.81 -9.46 -15.79
N ASN A 4 -5.57 -8.38 -16.54
CA ASN A 4 -4.41 -8.29 -17.41
C ASN A 4 -3.17 -8.05 -16.53
N PRO A 5 -2.01 -8.64 -16.83
CA PRO A 5 -0.78 -8.41 -16.06
C PRO A 5 -0.30 -6.95 -16.10
N GLU A 6 -0.83 -6.14 -17.02
CA GLU A 6 -0.51 -4.71 -17.17
C GLU A 6 -1.15 -3.87 -16.06
N ASP A 7 -2.36 -4.22 -15.61
CA ASP A 7 -3.06 -3.52 -14.54
C ASP A 7 -2.31 -3.68 -13.21
N LYS A 8 -1.86 -4.90 -12.89
CA LYS A 8 -1.11 -5.21 -11.66
C LYS A 8 0.08 -4.27 -11.41
N MET A 9 0.80 -3.95 -12.48
CA MET A 9 2.00 -3.12 -12.40
C MET A 9 1.66 -1.62 -12.34
N ALA A 10 0.49 -1.23 -12.85
CA ALA A 10 -0.04 0.12 -12.69
C ALA A 10 -0.49 0.36 -11.24
N ASP A 11 -1.15 -0.62 -10.62
CA ASP A 11 -1.64 -0.49 -9.24
C ASP A 11 -0.48 -0.39 -8.23
N VAL A 12 0.54 -1.26 -8.35
CA VAL A 12 1.75 -1.19 -7.51
C VAL A 12 2.48 0.15 -7.68
N LYS A 13 2.61 0.67 -8.90
CA LYS A 13 3.21 1.99 -9.14
C LYS A 13 2.43 3.12 -8.49
N HIS A 14 1.11 3.01 -8.46
CA HIS A 14 0.24 3.97 -7.78
C HIS A 14 0.52 3.96 -6.28
N LEU A 15 0.55 2.77 -5.67
CA LEU A 15 0.86 2.60 -4.25
C LEU A 15 2.23 3.15 -3.88
N ILE A 16 3.26 2.87 -4.67
CA ILE A 16 4.61 3.44 -4.45
C ILE A 16 4.55 4.97 -4.47
N SER A 17 3.85 5.57 -5.43
CA SER A 17 3.76 7.02 -5.54
C SER A 17 3.06 7.63 -4.32
N LEU A 18 1.94 7.03 -3.90
CA LEU A 18 1.13 7.48 -2.77
C LEU A 18 1.90 7.32 -1.45
N GLY A 19 2.50 6.14 -1.25
CA GLY A 19 3.30 5.81 -0.09
C GLY A 19 4.51 6.69 0.05
N LYS A 20 5.17 7.03 -1.06
CA LYS A 20 6.35 7.90 -1.07
C LYS A 20 6.00 9.37 -0.81
N GLU A 21 4.82 9.82 -1.22
CA GLU A 21 4.33 11.18 -0.91
C GLU A 21 3.99 11.32 0.58
N LYS A 22 3.35 10.30 1.16
CA LYS A 22 2.92 10.29 2.56
C LYS A 22 4.02 9.85 3.54
N GLY A 23 4.98 9.06 3.07
CA GLY A 23 5.94 8.29 3.88
C GLY A 23 5.35 7.00 4.47
N PHE A 24 4.07 6.70 4.20
CA PHE A 24 3.39 5.50 4.67
C PHE A 24 2.20 5.12 3.79
N LEU A 25 1.81 3.86 3.83
CA LEU A 25 0.60 3.30 3.24
C LEU A 25 -0.20 2.59 4.32
N THR A 26 -1.52 2.68 4.25
CA THR A 26 -2.36 1.86 5.13
C THR A 26 -2.53 0.44 4.57
N TYR A 27 -2.84 -0.51 5.44
CA TYR A 27 -3.21 -1.86 5.04
C TYR A 27 -4.39 -1.87 4.07
N GLU A 28 -5.33 -0.94 4.24
CA GLU A 28 -6.45 -0.74 3.32
C GLU A 28 -5.98 -0.25 1.94
N GLU A 29 -5.11 0.77 1.89
CA GLU A 29 -4.55 1.29 0.65
C GLU A 29 -3.76 0.19 -0.09
N LEU A 30 -2.92 -0.54 0.64
CA LEU A 30 -2.18 -1.69 0.12
C LEU A 30 -3.13 -2.75 -0.44
N ASN A 31 -4.18 -3.12 0.29
CA ASN A 31 -5.12 -4.17 -0.10
C ASN A 31 -6.08 -3.75 -1.22
N ASP A 32 -6.34 -2.45 -1.40
CA ASP A 32 -7.14 -1.89 -2.50
C ASP A 32 -6.33 -1.79 -3.79
N GLY A 33 -5.06 -1.38 -3.68
CA GLY A 33 -4.14 -1.29 -4.82
C GLY A 33 -3.40 -2.58 -5.16
N LEU A 34 -3.66 -3.69 -4.47
CA LEU A 34 -3.11 -4.99 -4.84
C LEU A 34 -4.23 -5.94 -5.27
N PRO A 35 -4.07 -6.64 -6.41
CA PRO A 35 -5.07 -7.61 -6.82
C PRO A 35 -5.16 -8.77 -5.82
N PRO A 36 -6.33 -9.43 -5.72
CA PRO A 36 -6.61 -10.50 -4.75
C PRO A 36 -5.64 -11.69 -4.82
N GLU A 37 -4.93 -11.83 -5.93
CA GLU A 37 -3.88 -12.84 -6.16
C GLU A 37 -2.51 -12.47 -5.58
N ILE A 38 -2.26 -11.19 -5.32
CA ILE A 38 -1.01 -10.66 -4.76
C ILE A 38 -1.09 -10.47 -3.24
N VAL A 39 -2.30 -10.35 -2.68
CA VAL A 39 -2.53 -10.26 -1.22
C VAL A 39 -2.38 -11.60 -0.49
N SER A 40 -1.56 -12.51 -1.02
CA SER A 40 -1.10 -13.70 -0.29
C SER A 40 -0.08 -13.28 0.76
N SER A 41 -0.10 -13.88 1.95
CA SER A 41 0.77 -13.52 3.07
C SER A 41 2.26 -13.43 2.70
N GLU A 42 2.75 -14.34 1.86
CA GLU A 42 4.15 -14.36 1.38
C GLU A 42 4.48 -13.19 0.45
N GLN A 43 3.52 -12.79 -0.40
CA GLN A 43 3.70 -11.68 -1.33
C GLN A 43 3.57 -10.33 -0.62
N ILE A 44 2.65 -10.22 0.35
CA ILE A 44 2.53 -9.05 1.22
C ILE A 44 3.85 -8.78 1.93
N ASP A 45 4.47 -9.80 2.53
CA ASP A 45 5.76 -9.65 3.22
C ASP A 45 6.86 -9.13 2.28
N SER A 46 6.95 -9.68 1.07
CA SER A 46 7.90 -9.22 0.05
C SER A 46 7.64 -7.78 -0.38
N ILE A 47 6.37 -7.37 -0.48
CA ILE A 47 5.97 -6.02 -0.87
C ILE A 47 6.21 -5.03 0.28
N MET A 48 5.92 -5.40 1.52
CA MET A 48 6.23 -4.60 2.71
C MET A 48 7.72 -4.33 2.82
N SER A 49 8.56 -5.34 2.55
CA SER A 49 10.01 -5.18 2.49
C SER A 49 10.42 -4.19 1.38
N MET A 50 9.87 -4.35 0.17
CA MET A 50 10.10 -3.40 -0.94
C MET A 50 9.69 -1.97 -0.59
N PHE A 51 8.53 -1.78 0.05
CA PHE A 51 8.06 -0.47 0.48
C PHE A 51 8.98 0.11 1.56
N GLY A 52 9.41 -0.70 2.54
CA GLY A 52 10.38 -0.29 3.56
C GLY A 52 11.72 0.15 2.97
N GLU A 53 12.22 -0.52 1.93
CA GLU A 53 13.43 -0.10 1.19
C GLU A 53 13.25 1.24 0.46
N MET A 54 12.00 1.64 0.21
CA MET A 54 11.64 2.91 -0.45
C MET A 54 11.25 4.01 0.54
N ASP A 55 11.51 3.84 1.84
CA ASP A 55 11.08 4.74 2.94
C ASP A 55 9.55 4.86 3.05
N ILE A 56 8.83 3.77 2.81
CA ILE A 56 7.36 3.70 2.90
C ILE A 56 6.97 2.71 4.00
N ASP A 57 6.39 3.22 5.09
CA ASP A 57 5.94 2.39 6.22
C ASP A 57 4.52 1.86 5.99
N ILE A 58 4.23 0.61 6.40
CA ILE A 58 2.90 0.03 6.23
C ILE A 58 2.21 0.02 7.59
N VAL A 59 1.18 0.86 7.72
CA VAL A 59 0.42 1.04 8.96
C VAL A 59 -0.97 0.43 8.85
N GLU A 60 -1.56 0.07 9.98
CA GLU A 60 -2.91 -0.54 10.03
C GLU A 60 -4.00 0.46 9.58
N GLY A 61 -3.74 1.74 9.77
CA GLY A 61 -4.61 2.86 9.43
C GLY A 61 -3.89 4.19 9.70
N PRO A 62 -4.46 5.34 9.29
CA PRO A 62 -3.86 6.63 9.59
C PRO A 62 -3.68 6.79 11.11
N PRO A 63 -2.54 7.31 11.59
CA PRO A 63 -2.28 7.44 13.01
C PRO A 63 -3.38 8.25 13.68
N GLU A 64 -3.96 7.70 14.75
CA GLU A 64 -4.99 8.36 15.56
C GLU A 64 -4.44 9.69 16.10
N GLY A 65 -4.76 10.79 15.42
CA GLY A 65 -4.26 12.13 15.75
C GLY A 65 -3.99 13.03 14.54
N PHE A 66 -3.85 12.47 13.33
CA PHE A 66 -3.53 13.27 12.13
C PHE A 66 -4.71 14.05 11.53
N GLY A 67 -5.92 13.93 12.08
CA GLY A 67 -7.13 14.59 11.58
C GLY A 67 -8.15 14.99 12.64
N ARG A 68 -7.79 14.91 13.93
CA ARG A 68 -8.64 15.39 15.02
C ARG A 68 -7.83 16.32 15.89
N VAL A 69 -7.80 17.59 15.51
CA VAL A 69 -7.77 18.65 16.52
C VAL A 69 -9.07 18.49 17.31
N PRO A 70 -9.03 18.11 18.60
CA PRO A 70 -10.25 18.12 19.41
C PRO A 70 -10.77 19.56 19.51
N PRO A 71 -12.09 19.77 19.68
CA PRO A 71 -12.68 21.10 19.81
C PRO A 71 -12.18 21.86 21.04
#